data_AF-A0A372FU80-F1
#
_entry.id   AF-A0A372FU80-F1
#
_cell.length_a   1.000
_cell.length_b   1.000
_cell.length_c   1.000
_cell.angle_alpha   90.00
_cell.angle_beta   90.00
_cell.angle_gamma   90.00
#
_symmetry.space_group_name_H-M   'P 1'
#
loop_
_entity.id
_entity.type
_entity.pdbx_description
1 polymer ?
#
loop_
_entity_poly.entity_id
_entity_poly.type
_entity_poly.pdbx_seq_one_letter_code
_entity_poly.pdbx_strand_id
1 'polypeptide(L)'
;MPTPDYEPRRGSTAVFSGRWLRYEPVPGFDRYHEGYRATVLGWWNGAFELSLDHEATTALAQTFNGMADYVGGDWRTVDFDGHTLTIARPPSVGGGVHRAEPADGRYRIGWGLPWLPVNPHRCDRVFGHP
;
A
#
# COMPACT_ATOMS: atom_id res chain seq x y z
N MET A 1 9.45 -4.69 15.90
CA MET A 1 8.74 -4.13 14.74
C MET A 1 9.58 -2.98 14.21
N PRO A 2 9.78 -2.82 12.89
CA PRO A 2 10.35 -1.57 12.38
C PRO A 2 9.40 -0.44 12.78
N THR A 3 9.96 0.58 13.42
CA THR A 3 9.21 1.76 13.87
C THR A 3 8.92 2.64 12.66
N PRO A 4 7.71 3.21 12.51
CA PRO A 4 7.47 4.21 11.47
C PRO A 4 8.53 5.33 11.55
N ASP A 5 9.00 5.80 10.40
CA ASP A 5 9.98 6.91 10.35
C ASP A 5 9.39 8.19 10.98
N TYR A 6 8.07 8.35 10.87
CA TYR A 6 7.26 9.41 11.47
C TYR A 6 5.79 9.00 11.44
N GLU A 7 4.91 9.69 12.17
CA GLU A 7 3.47 9.43 12.15
C GLU A 7 2.72 10.56 11.41
N PRO A 8 2.31 10.37 10.13
CA PRO A 8 1.58 11.38 9.38
C PRO A 8 0.19 11.63 9.96
N ARG A 9 -0.21 12.91 10.01
CA ARG A 9 -1.55 13.31 10.46
C ARG A 9 -2.60 12.92 9.43
N ARG A 10 -3.83 12.69 9.88
CA ARG A 10 -5.00 12.58 9.00
C ARG A 10 -5.09 13.80 8.06
N GLY A 11 -5.36 13.56 6.79
CA GLY A 11 -5.41 14.56 5.72
C GLY A 11 -4.05 14.91 5.11
N SER A 12 -2.93 14.44 5.67
CA SER A 12 -1.61 14.68 5.09
C SER A 12 -1.28 13.65 4.01
N THR A 13 -0.52 14.08 3.00
CA THR A 13 0.04 13.21 1.97
C THR A 13 1.47 12.84 2.33
N ALA A 14 1.77 11.55 2.25
CA ALA A 14 3.05 10.95 2.61
C ALA A 14 3.36 9.78 1.67
N VAL A 15 4.60 9.27 1.71
CA VAL A 15 4.98 8.03 1.01
C VAL A 15 4.88 6.87 1.99
N PHE A 16 4.18 5.82 1.57
CA PHE A 16 3.98 4.60 2.33
C PHE A 16 4.58 3.41 1.59
N SER A 17 5.14 2.46 2.33
CA SER A 17 5.58 1.17 1.79
C SER A 17 5.12 0.02 2.67
N GLY A 18 4.92 -1.14 2.06
CA GLY A 18 4.74 -2.39 2.76
C GLY A 18 6.06 -2.94 3.29
N ARG A 19 6.02 -3.63 4.44
CA ARG A 19 7.20 -4.29 5.02
C ARG A 19 7.80 -5.37 4.11
N TRP A 20 6.99 -5.99 3.27
CA TRP A 20 7.41 -7.02 2.32
C TRP A 20 8.27 -6.49 1.17
N LEU A 21 8.29 -5.17 0.94
CA LEU A 21 9.16 -4.51 -0.05
C LEU A 21 10.51 -4.08 0.54
N ARG A 22 10.69 -4.28 1.85
CA ARG A 22 11.89 -3.84 2.57
C ARG A 22 13.05 -4.81 2.31
N TYR A 23 14.21 -4.26 2.04
CA TYR A 23 15.47 -4.98 1.96
C TYR A 23 16.61 -4.17 2.57
N GLU A 24 17.73 -4.82 2.86
CA GLU A 24 18.86 -4.22 3.55
C GLU A 24 20.10 -4.33 2.65
N PRO A 25 20.43 -3.31 1.82
CA PRO A 25 21.62 -3.36 0.97
C PRO A 25 22.93 -3.44 1.76
N VAL A 26 22.95 -2.86 2.96
CA VAL A 26 24.07 -2.92 3.91
C VAL A 26 23.54 -2.99 5.33
N PRO A 27 24.28 -3.62 6.27
CA PRO A 27 23.84 -3.80 7.65
C PRO A 27 23.29 -2.53 8.31
N GLY A 28 22.07 -2.58 8.82
CA GLY A 28 21.40 -1.49 9.52
C GLY A 28 20.84 -0.37 8.64
N PHE A 29 20.87 -0.50 7.32
CA PHE A 29 20.30 0.48 6.39
C PHE A 29 19.16 -0.13 5.58
N ASP A 30 17.92 0.13 5.99
CA ASP A 30 16.72 -0.34 5.28
C ASP A 30 16.43 0.52 4.03
N ARG A 31 16.16 -0.15 2.90
CA ARG A 31 15.57 0.40 1.67
C ARG A 31 14.28 -0.33 1.33
N TYR A 32 13.51 0.26 0.42
CA TYR A 32 12.27 -0.31 -0.09
C TYR A 32 12.28 -0.30 -1.61
N HIS A 33 11.85 -1.41 -2.23
CA HIS A 33 11.77 -1.46 -3.70
C HIS A 33 10.80 -0.41 -4.25
N GLU A 34 9.67 -0.20 -3.57
CA GLU A 34 8.65 0.75 -4.00
C GLU A 34 8.06 1.51 -2.82
N GLY A 35 7.65 2.75 -3.07
CA GLY A 35 6.80 3.55 -2.19
C GLY A 35 5.62 4.12 -2.95
N TYR A 36 4.50 4.32 -2.26
CA TYR A 36 3.26 4.83 -2.83
C TYR A 36 2.89 6.13 -2.13
N ARG A 37 2.74 7.20 -2.89
CA ARG A 37 2.23 8.46 -2.37
C ARG A 37 0.74 8.32 -2.09
N ALA A 38 0.36 8.60 -0.86
CA ALA A 38 -1.02 8.47 -0.42
C ALA A 38 -1.41 9.52 0.62
N THR A 39 -2.69 9.89 0.64
CA THR A 39 -3.27 10.76 1.67
C THR A 39 -3.86 9.93 2.80
N VAL A 40 -3.54 10.26 4.06
CA VAL A 40 -4.07 9.54 5.23
C VAL A 40 -5.54 9.89 5.43
N LEU A 41 -6.42 8.91 5.28
CA LEU A 41 -7.84 9.04 5.55
C LEU A 41 -8.18 8.75 7.01
N GLY A 42 -7.38 7.93 7.68
CA GLY A 42 -7.58 7.55 9.08
C GLY A 42 -6.88 6.25 9.43
N TRP A 43 -7.52 5.47 10.29
CA TRP A 43 -7.05 4.17 10.75
C TRP A 43 -8.14 3.12 10.53
N TRP A 44 -7.74 1.94 10.08
CA TRP A 44 -8.61 0.78 9.95
C TRP A 44 -7.89 -0.44 10.51
N ASN A 45 -8.48 -1.10 11.52
CA ASN A 45 -7.92 -2.29 12.18
C ASN A 45 -6.43 -2.14 12.60
N GLY A 46 -6.06 -0.97 13.14
CA GLY A 46 -4.69 -0.70 13.61
C GLY A 46 -3.67 -0.41 12.50
N ALA A 47 -4.09 -0.30 11.24
CA ALA A 47 -3.27 0.12 10.11
C ALA A 47 -3.77 1.44 9.52
N PHE A 48 -2.91 2.13 8.76
CA PHE A 48 -3.30 3.32 8.04
C PHE A 48 -4.34 3.01 6.98
N GLU A 49 -5.38 3.83 6.97
CA GLU A 49 -6.30 3.95 5.85
C GLU A 49 -5.87 5.13 4.98
N LEU A 50 -5.74 4.89 3.69
CA LEU A 50 -5.01 5.72 2.73
C LEU A 50 -5.86 5.94 1.47
N SER A 51 -5.57 7.03 0.78
CA SER A 51 -6.16 7.39 -0.53
C SER A 51 -5.05 7.53 -1.56
N LEU A 52 -5.08 6.72 -2.61
CA LEU A 52 -4.08 6.69 -3.69
C LEU A 52 -4.71 7.16 -4.98
N ASP A 53 -3.91 7.75 -5.86
CA ASP A 53 -4.33 8.01 -7.23
C ASP A 53 -4.32 6.74 -8.09
N HIS A 54 -4.71 6.89 -9.35
CA HIS A 54 -4.77 5.80 -10.33
C HIS A 54 -3.39 5.16 -10.60
N GLU A 55 -2.35 5.98 -10.73
CA GLU A 55 -0.98 5.50 -10.99
C GLU A 55 -0.49 4.62 -9.84
N ALA A 56 -0.58 5.13 -8.61
CA ALA A 56 -0.12 4.40 -7.44
C ALA A 56 -0.97 3.14 -7.17
N THR A 57 -2.27 3.18 -7.48
CA THR A 57 -3.15 1.99 -7.38
C THR A 57 -2.77 0.93 -8.41
N THR A 58 -2.45 1.33 -9.64
CA THR A 58 -2.02 0.42 -10.71
C THR A 58 -0.70 -0.25 -10.35
N ALA A 59 0.29 0.53 -9.93
CA ALA A 59 1.60 0.01 -9.52
C ALA A 59 1.46 -0.95 -8.34
N LEU A 60 0.62 -0.60 -7.36
CA LEU A 60 0.37 -1.46 -6.22
C LEU A 60 -0.24 -2.82 -6.61
N ALA A 61 -1.25 -2.81 -7.50
CA ALA A 61 -1.86 -4.04 -7.98
C ALA A 61 -0.86 -4.94 -8.73
N GLN A 62 -0.01 -4.35 -9.57
CA GLN A 62 1.06 -5.08 -10.26
C GLN A 62 2.03 -5.72 -9.28
N THR A 63 2.40 -4.98 -8.23
CA THR A 63 3.31 -5.48 -7.18
C THR A 63 2.69 -6.63 -6.41
N PHE A 64 1.41 -6.57 -6.03
CA PHE A 64 0.74 -7.73 -5.41
C PHE A 64 0.69 -8.94 -6.32
N ASN A 65 0.39 -8.74 -7.61
CA ASN A 65 0.37 -9.84 -8.57
C ASN A 65 1.76 -10.49 -8.73
N GLY A 66 2.83 -9.68 -8.82
CA GLY A 66 4.20 -10.19 -8.91
C GLY A 66 4.69 -10.93 -7.66
N MET A 67 4.16 -10.60 -6.49
CA MET A 67 4.53 -11.24 -5.21
C MET A 67 3.63 -12.40 -4.81
N ALA A 68 2.53 -12.62 -5.53
CA ALA A 68 1.58 -13.70 -5.29
C ALA A 68 2.23 -15.09 -5.26
N ASP A 69 3.38 -15.25 -5.92
CA ASP A 69 4.14 -16.51 -5.96
C ASP A 69 5.23 -16.62 -4.89
N TYR A 70 5.57 -15.53 -4.20
CA TYR A 70 6.72 -15.44 -3.29
C TYR A 70 6.36 -15.35 -1.81
N VAL A 71 5.20 -14.80 -1.50
CA VAL A 71 4.73 -14.63 -0.12
C VAL A 71 3.61 -15.64 0.10
N GLY A 72 3.71 -16.49 1.13
CA GLY A 72 2.73 -17.54 1.45
C GLY A 72 1.32 -17.06 1.87
N GLY A 73 0.89 -15.90 1.40
CA GLY A 73 -0.48 -15.38 1.52
C GLY A 73 -1.16 -15.35 0.15
N ASP A 74 -2.49 -15.45 0.14
CA ASP A 74 -3.33 -15.40 -1.06
C ASP A 74 -3.40 -13.95 -1.59
N TRP A 75 -2.27 -13.39 -2.02
CA TRP A 75 -2.18 -12.01 -2.54
C TRP A 75 -2.64 -11.88 -4.00
N ARG A 76 -2.95 -13.01 -4.65
CA ARG A 76 -3.70 -13.11 -5.93
C ARG A 76 -5.10 -12.50 -5.85
N THR A 77 -5.48 -12.02 -4.68
CA THR A 77 -6.79 -11.52 -4.38
C THR A 77 -6.97 -10.06 -4.72
N VAL A 78 -5.90 -9.28 -4.92
CA VAL A 78 -5.98 -7.88 -5.35
C VAL A 78 -5.78 -7.81 -6.86
N ASP A 79 -6.81 -7.34 -7.57
CA ASP A 79 -6.80 -7.12 -9.02
C ASP A 79 -7.27 -5.69 -9.34
N PHE A 80 -6.73 -5.12 -10.41
CA PHE A 80 -7.09 -3.78 -10.87
C PHE A 80 -7.21 -3.78 -12.39
N ASP A 81 -8.43 -3.57 -12.89
CA ASP A 81 -8.73 -3.59 -14.33
C ASP A 81 -8.47 -2.23 -15.02
N GLY A 82 -7.87 -1.28 -14.31
CA GLY A 82 -7.69 0.10 -14.77
C GLY A 82 -8.80 1.05 -14.32
N HIS A 83 -9.87 0.55 -13.70
CA HIS A 83 -10.94 1.37 -13.15
C HIS A 83 -11.46 0.86 -11.80
N THR A 84 -11.75 -0.43 -11.70
CA THR A 84 -12.24 -1.09 -10.49
C THR A 84 -11.11 -1.82 -9.80
N LEU A 85 -10.97 -1.56 -8.50
CA LEU A 85 -10.11 -2.35 -7.64
C LEU A 85 -10.93 -3.48 -7.01
N THR A 86 -10.55 -4.73 -7.31
CA THR A 86 -11.18 -5.93 -6.75
C THR A 86 -10.25 -6.55 -5.72
N ILE A 87 -10.78 -6.85 -4.53
CA ILE A 87 -10.02 -7.49 -3.45
C ILE A 87 -10.81 -8.69 -2.93
N ALA A 88 -10.30 -9.91 -3.18
CA ALA A 88 -10.90 -11.14 -2.70
C ALA A 88 -10.39 -11.52 -1.29
N ARG A 89 -11.29 -11.70 -0.33
CA ARG A 89 -10.99 -12.13 1.05
C ARG A 89 -9.93 -11.30 1.79
N PRO A 90 -10.04 -9.95 1.91
CA PRO A 90 -9.17 -9.26 2.86
C PRO A 90 -9.47 -9.78 4.28
N PRO A 91 -8.46 -10.28 5.03
CA PRO A 91 -8.68 -10.74 6.41
C PRO A 91 -9.29 -9.65 7.30
N SER A 92 -9.05 -8.38 6.96
CA SER A 92 -9.50 -7.20 7.69
C SER A 92 -10.96 -6.79 7.46
N VAL A 93 -11.71 -7.45 6.57
CA VAL A 93 -13.11 -7.07 6.25
C VAL A 93 -14.10 -8.23 6.42
N GLY A 94 -13.69 -9.33 7.05
CA GLY A 94 -14.58 -10.46 7.36
C GLY A 94 -14.75 -11.48 6.23
N GLY A 95 -13.93 -11.39 5.16
CA GLY A 95 -14.02 -12.27 3.98
C GLY A 95 -14.90 -11.72 2.86
N GLY A 96 -14.98 -12.43 1.72
CA GLY A 96 -15.76 -12.02 0.54
C GLY A 96 -14.99 -11.17 -0.48
N VAL A 97 -15.60 -10.87 -1.63
CA VAL A 97 -14.99 -10.03 -2.68
C VAL A 97 -15.46 -8.59 -2.50
N HIS A 98 -14.51 -7.68 -2.29
CA HIS A 98 -14.75 -6.25 -2.23
C HIS A 98 -14.39 -5.62 -3.56
N ARG A 99 -15.26 -4.74 -4.06
CA ARG A 99 -14.98 -3.90 -5.22
C ARG A 99 -14.99 -2.45 -4.78
N ALA A 100 -13.98 -1.70 -5.17
CA ALA A 100 -13.85 -0.28 -4.92
C ALA A 100 -13.67 0.45 -6.24
N GLU A 101 -14.56 1.40 -6.49
CA GLU A 101 -14.44 2.38 -7.57
C GLU A 101 -13.74 3.65 -7.02
N PRO A 102 -13.08 4.43 -7.88
CA PRO A 102 -12.43 5.66 -7.45
C PRO A 102 -13.48 6.69 -7.02
N ALA A 103 -13.26 7.31 -5.86
CA ALA A 103 -13.95 8.54 -5.47
C ALA A 103 -13.01 9.71 -5.76
N ASP A 104 -13.45 10.67 -6.58
CA ASP A 104 -12.64 11.82 -7.02
C ASP A 104 -11.29 11.41 -7.63
N GLY A 105 -11.29 10.32 -8.42
CA GLY A 105 -10.08 9.77 -9.07
C GLY A 105 -9.12 9.05 -8.11
N ARG A 106 -9.54 8.81 -6.86
CA ARG A 106 -8.70 8.17 -5.85
C ARG A 106 -9.32 6.92 -5.25
N TYR A 107 -8.46 5.97 -4.91
CA TYR A 107 -8.81 4.67 -4.36
C TYR A 107 -8.52 4.64 -2.87
N ARG A 108 -9.52 4.23 -2.09
CA ARG A 108 -9.37 4.02 -0.66
C ARG A 108 -8.75 2.65 -0.40
N ILE A 109 -7.59 2.66 0.24
CA ILE A 109 -6.85 1.45 0.63
C ILE A 109 -6.64 1.45 2.14
N GLY A 110 -6.37 0.30 2.73
CA GLY A 110 -6.12 0.20 4.17
C GLY A 110 -6.33 -1.19 4.75
N TRP A 111 -6.36 -2.21 3.89
CA TRP A 111 -6.93 -3.55 4.07
C TRP A 111 -6.19 -4.45 5.09
N GLY A 112 -5.94 -3.93 6.29
CA GLY A 112 -5.19 -4.60 7.34
C GLY A 112 -3.73 -4.87 6.98
N LEU A 113 -3.23 -4.25 5.93
CA LEU A 113 -1.84 -4.34 5.54
C LEU A 113 -1.00 -3.41 6.41
N PRO A 114 0.17 -3.86 6.91
CA PRO A 114 1.07 -3.03 7.72
C PRO A 114 1.79 -1.99 6.86
N TRP A 115 1.04 -0.99 6.39
CA TRP A 115 1.57 0.19 5.71
C TRP A 115 2.42 1.00 6.67
N LEU A 116 3.64 1.32 6.26
CA LEU A 116 4.55 2.14 7.03
C LEU A 116 4.84 3.44 6.28
N PRO A 117 4.69 4.60 6.92
CA PRO A 117 5.23 5.85 6.39
C PRO A 117 6.75 5.75 6.34
N VAL A 118 7.32 6.07 5.18
CA VAL A 118 8.76 5.96 4.91
C VAL A 118 9.28 7.25 4.30
N ASN A 119 10.58 7.51 4.49
CA ASN A 119 11.26 8.56 3.74
C ASN A 119 11.28 8.21 2.23
N PRO A 120 10.80 9.07 1.32
CA PRO A 120 10.82 8.82 -0.13
C PRO A 120 12.20 8.48 -0.68
N HIS A 121 13.26 9.02 -0.08
CA HIS A 121 14.65 8.75 -0.49
C HIS A 121 15.15 7.33 -0.14
N ARG A 122 14.39 6.58 0.67
CA ARG A 122 14.65 5.17 0.97
C ARG A 122 13.93 4.23 0.00
N CYS A 123 13.11 4.75 -0.90
CA CYS A 123 12.43 3.97 -1.94
C CYS A 123 13.23 4.04 -3.25
N ASP A 124 13.39 2.91 -3.94
CA ASP A 124 14.01 2.88 -5.26
C ASP A 124 13.09 3.51 -6.31
N ARG A 125 11.78 3.36 -6.13
CA ARG A 125 10.73 3.96 -6.96
C ARG A 125 9.63 4.53 -6.07
N VAL A 126 9.05 5.66 -6.47
CA VAL A 126 7.87 6.25 -5.82
C VAL A 126 6.80 6.47 -6.87
N PHE A 127 5.60 5.96 -6.62
CA PHE A 127 4.43 6.11 -7.49
C PHE A 127 3.41 7.09 -6.90
N GLY A 128 2.70 7.80 -7.76
CA GLY A 128 1.60 8.69 -7.39
C GLY A 128 1.96 10.16 -7.36
N HIS A 129 0.98 10.98 -7.75
CA HIS A 129 1.12 12.42 -7.91
C HIS A 129 0.85 13.18 -6.58
N PRO A 130 1.42 14.37 -6.41
CA PRO A 130 1.14 15.25 -5.27
C PRO A 130 -0.37 15.56 -5.11
#